data_AF-A0A6G4WA95-F1
#
_entry.id   AF-A0A6G4WA95-F1
#
_cell.length_a   1.000
_cell.length_b   1.000
_cell.length_c   1.000
_cell.angle_alpha   90.00
_cell.angle_beta   90.00
_cell.angle_gamma   90.00
#
_symmetry.space_group_name_H-M   'P 1'
#
loop_
_entity.id
_entity.type
_entity.pdbx_description
1 polymer ?
#
loop_
_entity_poly.entity_id
_entity_poly.type
_entity_poly.pdbx_seq_one_letter_code
_entity_poly.pdbx_strand_id
1 'polypeptide(L)'
;MFAASPARAHEALPTAARPLGWAYPYSCCSGIDCRQVSARAISERPEGYVINNTGEVVAYNDSRVKNSPDGVYHWCSVAGASDSRTICLFVPPKGY
;
A
#
# COMPACT_ATOMS: atom_id res chain seq x y z
N MET A 1 -3.35 -28.77 -1.98
CA MET A 1 -2.54 -27.76 -2.68
C MET A 1 -3.46 -26.60 -2.99
N PHE A 2 -3.30 -25.44 -2.35
CA PHE A 2 -4.09 -24.26 -2.69
C PHE A 2 -3.38 -23.53 -3.84
N ALA A 3 -3.99 -23.54 -5.03
CA ALA A 3 -3.55 -22.69 -6.12
C ALA A 3 -3.89 -21.23 -5.74
N ALA A 4 -2.90 -20.35 -5.70
CA ALA A 4 -3.13 -18.93 -5.53
C ALA A 4 -3.77 -18.39 -6.81
N SER A 5 -5.04 -17.99 -6.77
CA SER A 5 -5.66 -17.22 -7.84
C SER A 5 -4.89 -15.92 -8.04
N PRO A 6 -4.61 -15.50 -9.29
CA PRO A 6 -4.02 -14.19 -9.53
C PRO A 6 -4.97 -13.11 -9.00
N ALA A 7 -4.45 -12.16 -8.22
CA ALA A 7 -5.22 -11.03 -7.74
C ALA A 7 -5.80 -10.26 -8.94
N ARG A 8 -7.06 -9.84 -8.83
CA ARG A 8 -7.63 -8.86 -9.76
C ARG A 8 -6.93 -7.51 -9.54
N ALA A 9 -7.02 -6.61 -10.52
CA ALA A 9 -6.26 -5.36 -10.49
C ALA A 9 -6.55 -4.45 -9.28
N HIS A 10 -7.65 -4.67 -8.55
CA HIS A 10 -8.00 -3.99 -7.28
C HIS A 10 -7.82 -4.87 -6.03
N GLU A 11 -7.10 -5.97 -6.13
CA GLU A 11 -6.87 -6.91 -5.03
C GLU A 11 -5.38 -6.97 -4.69
N ALA A 12 -5.08 -7.01 -3.40
CA ALA A 12 -3.79 -7.41 -2.89
C ALA A 12 -3.70 -8.94 -2.92
N LEU A 13 -2.54 -9.44 -3.34
CA LEU A 13 -2.26 -10.87 -3.37
C LEU A 13 -2.33 -11.50 -1.97
N PRO A 14 -2.66 -12.80 -1.87
CA PRO A 14 -2.57 -13.54 -0.62
C PRO A 14 -1.20 -13.40 0.06
N THR A 15 -1.21 -13.22 1.38
CA THR A 15 -0.03 -13.25 2.24
C THR A 15 -0.24 -14.23 3.38
N ALA A 16 0.80 -14.49 4.18
CA ALA A 16 0.63 -15.30 5.40
C ALA A 16 -0.38 -14.69 6.39
N ALA A 17 -0.42 -13.35 6.50
CA ALA A 17 -1.36 -12.65 7.38
C ALA A 17 -2.78 -12.51 6.76
N ARG A 18 -2.88 -12.53 5.43
CA ARG A 18 -4.16 -12.55 4.69
C ARG A 18 -4.14 -13.65 3.62
N PRO A 19 -4.41 -14.91 3.99
CA PRO A 19 -4.29 -16.05 3.08
C PRO A 19 -5.26 -16.05 1.89
N LEU A 20 -6.30 -15.21 1.94
CA LEU A 20 -7.27 -15.03 0.86
C LEU A 20 -7.06 -13.71 0.09
N GLY A 21 -5.99 -12.97 0.38
CA GLY A 21 -5.82 -11.61 -0.10
C GLY A 21 -6.83 -10.64 0.52
N TRP A 22 -6.96 -9.46 -0.09
CA TRP A 22 -7.96 -8.45 0.28
C TRP A 22 -8.13 -7.42 -0.86
N ALA A 23 -9.22 -6.67 -0.85
CA ALA A 23 -9.49 -5.66 -1.87
C ALA A 23 -9.13 -4.26 -1.38
N TYR A 24 -8.45 -3.48 -2.22
CA TYR A 24 -8.24 -2.07 -1.95
C TYR A 24 -9.58 -1.31 -2.04
N PRO A 25 -9.84 -0.34 -1.16
CA PRO A 25 -10.99 0.56 -1.32
C PRO A 25 -10.98 1.24 -2.69
N TYR A 26 -12.14 1.36 -3.33
CA TYR A 26 -12.25 2.03 -4.63
C TYR A 26 -11.74 3.47 -4.61
N SER A 27 -11.90 4.16 -3.47
CA SER A 27 -11.35 5.51 -3.23
C SER A 27 -9.81 5.59 -3.28
N CYS A 28 -9.12 4.46 -3.23
CA CYS A 28 -7.65 4.38 -3.27
C CYS A 28 -7.12 3.78 -4.58
N CYS A 29 -7.81 2.79 -5.15
CA CYS A 29 -7.24 1.97 -6.23
C CYS A 29 -7.80 2.28 -7.62
N SER A 30 -9.05 2.73 -7.73
CA SER A 30 -9.76 2.92 -9.02
C SER A 30 -9.60 1.79 -10.05
N GLY A 31 -9.16 0.60 -9.62
CA GLY A 31 -8.84 -0.55 -10.48
C GLY A 31 -7.38 -0.75 -10.86
N ILE A 32 -6.48 0.23 -10.75
CA ILE A 32 -5.07 0.10 -11.22
C ILE A 32 -4.01 0.81 -10.36
N ASP A 33 -4.42 1.65 -9.41
CA ASP A 33 -3.50 2.59 -8.75
C ASP A 33 -2.60 1.93 -7.69
N CYS A 34 -3.05 0.82 -7.10
CA CYS A 34 -2.42 0.23 -5.92
C CYS A 34 -1.53 -0.97 -6.22
N ARG A 35 -0.40 -1.06 -5.50
CA ARG A 35 0.49 -2.21 -5.51
C ARG A 35 1.16 -2.43 -4.16
N GLN A 36 1.53 -3.67 -3.88
CA GLN A 36 2.46 -3.97 -2.79
C GLN A 36 3.82 -3.34 -3.12
N VAL A 37 4.46 -2.74 -2.11
CA VAL A 37 5.83 -2.22 -2.23
C VAL A 37 6.73 -2.80 -1.15
N SER A 38 8.02 -2.89 -1.44
CA SER A 38 9.00 -3.32 -0.43
C SER A 38 9.07 -2.29 0.72
N ALA A 39 9.38 -2.75 1.94
CA ALA A 39 9.63 -1.84 3.06
C ALA A 39 10.79 -0.84 2.79
N ARG A 40 11.68 -1.12 1.82
CA ARG A 40 12.75 -0.19 1.42
C ARG A 40 12.25 0.97 0.56
N ALA A 41 11.04 0.88 0.01
CA ALA A 41 10.44 1.96 -0.76
C ALA A 41 9.88 3.08 0.14
N ILE A 42 9.69 2.80 1.43
CA ILE A 42 9.08 3.71 2.40
C ILE A 42 10.06 3.91 3.56
N SER A 43 10.43 5.15 3.84
CA SER A 43 11.21 5.49 5.03
C SER A 43 10.35 6.23 6.04
N GLU A 44 10.46 5.88 7.31
CA GLU A 44 9.79 6.61 8.38
C GLU A 44 10.71 7.72 8.89
N ARG A 45 10.16 8.93 9.03
CA ARG A 45 10.83 10.10 9.58
C ARG A 45 9.94 10.79 10.62
N PRO A 46 10.46 11.74 11.41
CA PRO A 46 9.62 12.48 12.36
C PRO A 46 8.40 13.16 11.71
N GLU A 47 8.52 13.57 10.45
CA GLU A 47 7.47 14.28 9.71
C GLU A 47 6.40 13.33 9.12
N GLY A 48 6.72 12.04 8.94
CA GLY A 48 5.81 11.08 8.30
C GLY A 48 6.51 9.97 7.54
N TYR A 49 5.77 9.38 6.61
CA TYR A 49 6.26 8.38 5.67
C TYR A 49 6.82 9.05 4.42
N VAL A 50 8.06 8.74 4.07
CA VAL A 50 8.72 9.21 2.86
C VAL A 50 8.63 8.14 1.79
N ILE A 51 8.05 8.50 0.65
CA ILE A 51 8.10 7.68 -0.55
C ILE A 51 9.47 7.87 -1.19
N ASN A 52 10.36 6.88 -1.05
CA ASN A 52 11.78 7.06 -1.37
C ASN A 52 12.06 7.39 -2.84
N ASN A 53 11.20 6.94 -3.76
CA ASN A 53 11.38 7.20 -5.20
C ASN A 53 10.99 8.63 -5.61
N THR A 54 10.07 9.28 -4.90
CA THR A 54 9.55 10.61 -5.24
C THR A 54 10.00 11.70 -4.27
N GLY A 55 10.42 11.32 -3.06
CA GLY A 55 10.69 12.24 -1.96
C GLY A 55 9.42 12.81 -1.30
N GLU A 56 8.22 12.38 -1.74
CA GLU A 56 6.96 12.82 -1.12
C GLU A 56 6.91 12.40 0.35
N VAL A 57 6.59 13.35 1.23
CA VAL A 57 6.30 13.09 2.64
C VAL A 57 4.79 13.03 2.83
N VAL A 58 4.31 11.88 3.29
CA VAL A 58 2.92 11.66 3.71
C VAL A 58 2.88 11.68 5.24
N ALA A 59 2.36 12.77 5.80
CA ALA A 59 2.31 12.97 7.25
C ALA A 59 1.53 11.85 7.95
N TYR A 60 1.87 11.51 9.19
CA TYR A 60 1.22 10.42 9.93
C TYR A 60 -0.30 10.61 10.12
N ASN A 61 -0.78 11.86 10.17
CA ASN A 61 -2.19 12.20 10.30
C ASN A 61 -2.88 12.45 8.95
N ASP A 62 -2.17 12.26 7.83
CA ASP A 62 -2.73 12.44 6.50
C ASP A 62 -3.82 11.39 6.27
N SER A 63 -4.98 11.82 5.77
CA SER A 63 -6.13 10.94 5.53
C SER A 63 -5.85 9.84 4.50
N ARG A 64 -4.78 9.98 3.70
CA ARG A 64 -4.29 8.99 2.75
C ARG A 64 -3.59 7.82 3.42
N VAL A 65 -3.14 7.96 4.67
CA VAL A 65 -2.55 6.85 5.44
C VAL A 65 -3.65 5.90 5.90
N LYS A 66 -3.47 4.60 5.62
CA LYS A 66 -4.42 3.53 5.92
C LYS A 66 -3.70 2.36 6.61
N ASN A 67 -4.45 1.58 7.39
CA ASN A 67 -3.90 0.35 7.96
C ASN A 67 -3.83 -0.75 6.90
N SER A 68 -2.67 -1.37 6.78
CA SER A 68 -2.48 -2.54 5.93
C SER A 68 -2.91 -3.82 6.68
N PRO A 69 -3.94 -4.52 6.21
CA PRO A 69 -4.50 -5.67 6.92
C PRO A 69 -3.64 -6.94 6.81
N ASP A 70 -2.61 -6.92 5.95
CA ASP A 70 -1.71 -8.04 5.66
C ASP A 70 -0.27 -7.82 6.16
N GLY A 71 -0.03 -6.73 6.89
CA GLY A 71 1.25 -6.46 7.53
C GLY A 71 2.39 -6.04 6.60
N VAL A 72 2.10 -5.74 5.33
CA VAL A 72 3.09 -5.20 4.38
C VAL A 72 2.67 -3.83 3.85
N TYR A 73 3.60 -3.09 3.26
CA TYR A 73 3.29 -1.78 2.68
C TYR A 73 2.59 -1.94 1.32
N HIS A 74 1.55 -1.15 1.09
CA HIS A 74 0.97 -0.96 -0.24
C HIS A 74 0.88 0.52 -0.55
N TRP A 75 1.29 0.88 -1.76
CA TRP A 75 1.30 2.25 -2.22
C TRP A 75 0.39 2.39 -3.43
N CYS A 76 -0.59 3.28 -3.31
CA CYS A 76 -1.47 3.67 -4.40
C CYS A 76 -1.01 5.02 -4.93
N SER A 77 -0.72 5.07 -6.21
CA SER A 77 -0.25 6.27 -6.90
C SER A 77 -0.98 6.42 -8.23
N VAL A 78 -1.04 7.65 -8.76
CA VAL A 78 -1.77 7.93 -9.99
C VAL A 78 -1.35 6.97 -11.10
N ALA A 79 -2.32 6.23 -11.64
CA ALA A 79 -2.17 5.21 -12.67
C ALA A 79 -1.21 4.05 -12.30
N GLY A 80 -0.96 3.84 -11.01
CA GLY A 80 -0.01 2.85 -10.51
C GLY A 80 1.46 3.19 -10.77
N ALA A 81 1.76 4.41 -11.25
CA ALA A 81 3.10 4.82 -11.64
C ALA A 81 4.03 4.96 -10.44
N SER A 82 5.30 4.55 -10.57
CA SER A 82 6.24 4.54 -9.45
C SER A 82 6.84 5.91 -9.09
N ASP A 83 6.55 6.92 -9.87
CA ASP A 83 7.07 8.28 -9.78
C ASP A 83 5.96 9.35 -9.67
N SER A 84 4.71 8.94 -9.47
CA SER A 84 3.56 9.84 -9.37
C SER A 84 3.10 10.08 -7.94
N ARG A 85 2.15 11.02 -7.77
CA ARG A 85 1.61 11.43 -6.47
C ARG A 85 0.90 10.28 -5.75
N THR A 86 1.05 10.22 -4.43
CA THR A 86 0.34 9.29 -3.56
C THR A 86 -1.17 9.58 -3.48
N ILE A 87 -1.97 8.55 -3.76
CA ILE A 87 -3.42 8.49 -3.53
C ILE A 87 -3.70 7.95 -2.13
N CYS A 88 -3.16 6.77 -1.80
CA CYS A 88 -3.24 6.15 -0.48
C CYS A 88 -1.94 5.42 -0.15
N LEU A 89 -1.61 5.35 1.13
CA LEU A 89 -0.48 4.58 1.65
C LEU A 89 -0.98 3.64 2.75
N PHE A 90 -0.97 2.34 2.48
CA PHE A 90 -1.31 1.31 3.47
C PHE A 90 -0.04 0.90 4.20
N VAL A 91 -0.01 1.13 5.50
CA VAL A 91 1.16 0.88 6.36
C VAL A 91 0.90 -0.31 7.29
N PRO A 92 1.89 -1.19 7.51
CA PRO A 92 1.77 -2.25 8.50
C PRO A 92 1.40 -1.67 9.88
N PRO A 93 0.48 -2.31 10.63
CA PRO A 93 0.22 -1.89 11.99
C PRO A 93 1.51 -1.99 12.81
N LYS A 94 1.85 -0.92 13.53
CA LYS A 94 2.89 -0.99 14.56
C LYS A 94 2.32 -1.82 15.71
N GLY A 95 3.11 -2.79 16.19
CA GLY A 95 2.68 -3.68 17.26
C GLY A 95 2.14 -2.90 18.48
N TYR A 96 1.15 -3.50 19.15
CA TYR A 96 0.60 -3.02 20.41
C TYR A 96 1.63 -3.07 21.54
#